data_AF-A0A956R4A3-F1
#
_entry.id   AF-A0A956R4A3-F1
#
_cell.length_a   1.000
_cell.length_b   1.000
_cell.length_c   1.000
_cell.angle_alpha   90.00
_cell.angle_beta   90.00
_cell.angle_gamma   90.00
#
_symmetry.space_group_name_H-M   'P 1'
#
loop_
_entity.id
_entity.type
_entity.pdbx_description
1 polymer ?
#
loop_
_entity_poly.entity_id
_entity_poly.type
_entity_poly.pdbx_seq_one_letter_code
_entity_poly.pdbx_strand_id
1 'polypeptide(L)'
;MTAVEARAPVNIVPEILRAARACGAWGQGQKSALFHDLDRFEARLDELRRAFPADTLHAVAIKANPLVELAKVAVAAGAGLEAASWEEVAIARAAGCPPERLIFDSPAKTDEELAGALALGLWLNADSEDELRRLESLGARREGPARIGLRVNPQLREGTIAMTATAGRGSKFGVPLADAPALLRRHGFVTGLHVHAGSQGCDLALLQEAAAAAAAVAEAHDLEWLDVGGGIPVRYTEADAEPFSFAAWAEALSTMPGWGRRRLVTELGRALHAGCGWALSRIEGVKEVDGVTTAVVHLGADLLPRRAYRPEQWDHELWILDPDGHPRDELQRPCNVAGPLCFSGDFLAR
;
A
#
# COMPACT_ATOMS: atom_id res chain seq x y z
N MET A 1 -4.51 17.23 17.91
CA MET A 1 -4.09 17.41 16.50
C MET A 1 -5.28 17.08 15.62
N THR A 2 -5.56 17.94 14.65
CA THR A 2 -6.55 17.73 13.59
C THR A 2 -6.14 16.52 12.73
N ALA A 3 -7.11 15.80 12.18
CA ALA A 3 -6.85 14.71 11.24
C ALA A 3 -6.01 15.24 10.06
N VAL A 4 -5.03 14.45 9.61
CA VAL A 4 -4.31 14.76 8.37
C VAL A 4 -5.31 14.62 7.23
N GLU A 5 -5.42 15.64 6.37
CA GLU A 5 -6.31 15.54 5.22
C GLU A 5 -5.95 14.31 4.36
N ALA A 6 -6.88 13.81 3.55
CA ALA A 6 -6.58 12.68 2.66
C ALA A 6 -5.72 13.10 1.44
N ARG A 7 -5.81 14.37 1.02
CA ARG A 7 -5.15 14.91 -0.18
C ARG A 7 -4.02 15.88 0.14
N ALA A 8 -2.95 15.79 -0.63
CA ALA A 8 -1.83 16.71 -0.59
C ALA A 8 -2.32 18.10 -1.03
N PRO A 9 -2.34 19.14 -0.18
CA PRO A 9 -2.98 20.39 -0.53
C PRO A 9 -2.13 21.13 -1.57
N VAL A 10 -2.75 21.68 -2.61
CA VAL A 10 -1.99 22.34 -3.70
C VAL A 10 -1.36 23.66 -3.25
N ASN A 11 -1.94 24.32 -2.26
CA ASN A 11 -1.48 25.63 -1.77
C ASN A 11 -0.10 25.58 -1.08
N ILE A 12 0.44 24.41 -0.74
CA ILE A 12 1.80 24.27 -0.19
C ILE A 12 2.87 24.14 -1.28
N VAL A 13 2.49 23.92 -2.53
CA VAL A 13 3.42 23.78 -3.66
C VAL A 13 4.40 24.96 -3.80
N PRO A 14 4.00 26.23 -3.62
CA PRO A 14 4.96 27.35 -3.64
C PRO A 14 6.08 27.20 -2.61
N GLU A 15 5.77 26.72 -1.40
CA GLU A 15 6.76 26.49 -0.36
C GLU A 15 7.70 25.35 -0.73
N ILE A 16 7.16 24.23 -1.23
CA ILE A 16 7.92 23.09 -1.72
C ILE A 16 8.89 23.53 -2.83
N LEU A 17 8.42 24.32 -3.81
CA LEU A 17 9.27 24.80 -4.90
C LEU A 17 10.37 25.75 -4.41
N ARG A 18 10.08 26.63 -3.45
CA ARG A 18 11.10 27.50 -2.85
C ARG A 18 12.18 26.68 -2.15
N ALA A 19 11.79 25.70 -1.33
CA ALA A 19 12.73 24.81 -0.66
C ALA A 19 13.56 23.99 -1.67
N ALA A 20 12.90 23.40 -2.68
CA ALA A 20 13.55 22.62 -3.73
C ALA A 20 14.54 23.44 -4.56
N ARG A 21 14.24 24.71 -4.82
CA ARG A 21 15.18 25.65 -5.48
C ARG A 21 16.36 25.98 -4.60
N ALA A 22 16.11 26.26 -3.32
CA ALA A 22 17.15 26.61 -2.36
C ALA A 22 18.17 25.47 -2.17
N CYS A 23 17.73 24.22 -2.19
CA CYS A 23 18.62 23.05 -2.09
C CYS A 23 19.10 22.50 -3.45
N GLY A 24 18.72 23.13 -4.57
CA GLY A 24 19.13 22.71 -5.92
C GLY A 24 18.41 21.46 -6.48
N ALA A 25 17.41 20.94 -5.77
CA ALA A 25 16.57 19.83 -6.24
C ALA A 25 15.64 20.23 -7.40
N TRP A 26 15.36 21.52 -7.57
CA TRP A 26 14.57 22.05 -8.69
C TRP A 26 15.14 23.35 -9.24
N GLY A 27 15.38 23.42 -10.55
CA GLY A 27 15.99 24.57 -11.22
C GLY A 27 15.99 24.38 -12.74
N GLN A 28 16.89 25.06 -13.45
CA GLN A 28 16.90 25.03 -14.92
C GLN A 28 17.27 23.65 -15.53
N GLY A 29 17.88 22.74 -14.77
CA GLY A 29 18.30 21.43 -15.28
C GLY A 29 17.26 20.31 -15.14
N GLN A 30 16.32 20.43 -14.21
CA GLN A 30 15.33 19.39 -13.92
C GLN A 30 14.08 19.56 -14.78
N LYS A 31 13.61 18.44 -15.35
CA LYS A 31 12.45 18.39 -16.25
C LYS A 31 11.17 17.95 -15.51
N SER A 32 11.33 17.03 -14.58
CA SER A 32 10.30 16.53 -13.69
C SER A 32 10.91 16.15 -12.34
N ALA A 33 10.08 16.11 -11.29
CA ALA A 33 10.48 15.75 -9.94
C ALA A 33 9.31 15.09 -9.20
N LEU A 34 9.64 14.18 -8.28
CA LEU A 34 8.70 13.63 -7.30
C LEU A 34 9.10 14.16 -5.93
N PHE A 35 8.13 14.74 -5.23
CA PHE A 35 8.30 15.25 -3.87
C PHE A 35 7.53 14.37 -2.89
N HIS A 36 8.12 14.14 -1.72
CA HIS A 36 7.51 13.41 -0.62
C HIS A 36 7.50 14.29 0.64
N ASP A 37 6.33 14.43 1.26
CA ASP A 37 6.15 15.10 2.53
C ASP A 37 6.31 14.07 3.66
N LEU A 38 7.48 14.11 4.30
CA LEU A 38 7.83 13.17 5.36
C LEU A 38 7.08 13.45 6.65
N ASP A 39 6.87 14.72 7.00
CA ASP A 39 6.12 15.12 8.21
C ASP A 39 4.70 14.59 8.14
N ARG A 40 4.08 14.68 6.96
CA ARG A 40 2.75 14.11 6.74
C ARG A 40 2.74 12.60 6.79
N PHE A 41 3.73 11.94 6.19
CA PHE A 41 3.85 10.49 6.25
C PHE A 41 4.00 9.99 7.70
N GLU A 42 4.85 10.64 8.50
CA GLU A 42 5.01 10.37 9.94
C GLU A 42 3.72 10.64 10.71
N ALA A 43 3.02 11.74 10.44
CA ALA A 43 1.75 12.05 11.08
C ALA A 43 0.66 11.00 10.78
N ARG A 44 0.65 10.42 9.58
CA ARG A 44 -0.25 9.32 9.19
C ARG A 44 0.10 8.03 9.93
N LEU A 45 1.38 7.70 10.05
CA LEU A 45 1.84 6.55 10.86
C LEU A 45 1.42 6.71 12.32
N ASP A 46 1.56 7.91 12.88
CA ASP A 46 1.15 8.22 14.24
C ASP A 46 -0.37 8.18 14.45
N GLU A 47 -1.15 8.61 13.46
CA GLU A 47 -2.62 8.49 13.48
C GLU A 47 -3.03 7.01 13.52
N LEU A 48 -2.43 6.18 12.66
CA LEU A 48 -2.68 4.74 12.61
C LEU A 48 -2.33 4.08 13.96
N ARG A 49 -1.12 4.34 14.47
CA ARG A 49 -0.64 3.79 15.74
C ARG A 49 -1.53 4.15 16.93
N ARG A 50 -2.13 5.35 16.93
CA ARG A 50 -3.05 5.80 17.99
C ARG A 50 -4.44 5.17 17.89
N ALA A 51 -4.85 4.70 16.71
CA ALA A 51 -6.16 4.10 16.51
C ALA A 51 -6.22 2.63 17.00
N PHE A 52 -5.10 1.92 17.02
CA PHE A 52 -5.02 0.49 17.31
C PHE A 52 -4.43 0.19 18.71
N PRO A 53 -4.61 -1.04 19.24
CA PRO A 53 -3.93 -1.50 20.45
C PRO A 53 -2.41 -1.33 20.34
N ALA A 54 -1.76 -0.98 21.46
CA ALA A 54 -0.35 -0.57 21.47
C ALA A 54 0.66 -1.64 21.02
N ASP A 55 0.29 -2.91 21.06
CA ASP A 55 1.09 -4.06 20.63
C ASP A 55 0.88 -4.45 19.16
N THR A 56 0.03 -3.71 18.44
CA THR A 56 -0.22 -3.92 17.00
C THR A 56 1.04 -3.63 16.20
N LEU A 57 1.40 -4.56 15.30
CA LEU A 57 2.46 -4.35 14.32
C LEU A 57 1.86 -3.66 13.09
N HIS A 58 2.14 -2.37 12.92
CA HIS A 58 1.82 -1.68 11.67
C HIS A 58 2.97 -1.83 10.69
N ALA A 59 2.76 -2.58 9.60
CA ALA A 59 3.72 -2.76 8.53
C ALA A 59 3.35 -1.88 7.33
N VAL A 60 4.34 -1.13 6.82
CA VAL A 60 4.17 -0.35 5.58
C VAL A 60 4.44 -1.24 4.38
N ALA A 61 3.47 -1.35 3.47
CA ALA A 61 3.60 -2.15 2.25
C ALA A 61 4.56 -1.49 1.25
N ILE A 62 5.74 -2.07 1.06
CA ILE A 62 6.85 -1.51 0.26
C ILE A 62 6.43 -1.28 -1.19
N LYS A 63 5.64 -2.20 -1.76
CA LYS A 63 5.07 -2.11 -3.11
C LYS A 63 4.31 -0.81 -3.40
N ALA A 64 3.88 -0.06 -2.37
CA ALA A 64 3.25 1.25 -2.56
C ALA A 64 4.26 2.35 -2.88
N ASN A 65 5.47 2.28 -2.32
CA ASN A 65 6.58 3.19 -2.61
C ASN A 65 7.94 2.52 -2.26
N PRO A 66 8.60 1.85 -3.22
CA PRO A 66 9.77 0.99 -2.96
C PRO A 66 11.09 1.78 -2.87
N LEU A 67 11.08 2.95 -2.22
CA LEU A 67 12.27 3.76 -1.98
C LEU A 67 12.84 3.44 -0.59
N VAL A 68 14.11 3.01 -0.54
CA VAL A 68 14.82 2.70 0.71
C VAL A 68 14.75 3.87 1.70
N GLU A 69 14.88 5.11 1.23
CA GLU A 69 14.83 6.29 2.10
C GLU A 69 13.46 6.50 2.75
N LEU A 70 12.34 6.18 2.06
CA LEU A 70 11.02 6.25 2.70
C LEU A 70 10.77 5.08 3.65
N ALA A 71 11.28 3.90 3.31
CA ALA A 71 11.25 2.76 4.22
C ALA A 71 12.02 3.06 5.52
N LYS A 72 13.16 3.78 5.46
CA LYS A 72 13.89 4.23 6.67
C LYS A 72 13.04 5.13 7.56
N VAL A 73 12.28 6.06 6.97
CA VAL A 73 11.37 6.94 7.73
C VAL A 73 10.32 6.12 8.47
N ALA A 74 9.69 5.15 7.79
CA ALA A 74 8.72 4.25 8.42
C ALA A 74 9.34 3.45 9.58
N VAL A 75 10.53 2.87 9.38
CA VAL A 75 11.25 2.10 10.41
C VAL A 75 11.64 2.98 11.60
N ALA A 76 12.11 4.21 11.34
CA ALA A 76 12.46 5.18 12.39
C ALA A 76 11.24 5.59 13.22
N ALA A 77 10.06 5.68 12.61
CA ALA A 77 8.78 5.90 13.28
C ALA A 77 8.26 4.64 14.03
N GLY A 78 8.99 3.52 13.99
CA GLY A 78 8.69 2.29 14.71
C GLY A 78 7.83 1.29 13.94
N ALA A 79 7.44 1.59 12.70
CA ALA A 79 6.67 0.68 11.85
C ALA A 79 7.51 -0.53 11.40
N GLY A 80 6.82 -1.62 11.11
CA GLY A 80 7.37 -2.72 10.31
C GLY A 80 7.29 -2.43 8.82
N LEU A 81 7.71 -3.40 8.01
CA LEU A 81 7.58 -3.35 6.56
C LEU A 81 6.99 -4.66 6.03
N GLU A 82 6.13 -4.57 5.03
CA GLU A 82 5.63 -5.72 4.28
C GLU A 82 6.25 -5.72 2.88
N ALA A 83 6.82 -6.87 2.53
CA ALA A 83 7.49 -7.14 1.28
C ALA A 83 6.66 -8.13 0.44
N ALA A 84 6.36 -7.75 -0.79
CA ALA A 84 5.68 -8.59 -1.76
C ALA A 84 6.65 -9.35 -2.68
N SER A 85 7.96 -9.14 -2.53
CA SER A 85 9.02 -9.87 -3.24
C SER A 85 10.30 -9.96 -2.38
N TRP A 86 11.25 -10.80 -2.79
CA TRP A 86 12.53 -10.90 -2.09
C TRP A 86 13.41 -9.65 -2.28
N GLU A 87 13.26 -8.95 -3.40
CA GLU A 87 13.90 -7.65 -3.62
C GLU A 87 13.34 -6.59 -2.66
N GLU A 88 12.06 -6.65 -2.32
CA GLU A 88 11.49 -5.81 -1.28
C GLU A 88 12.00 -6.17 0.12
N VAL A 89 12.29 -7.46 0.40
CA VAL A 89 13.03 -7.86 1.61
C VAL A 89 14.42 -7.21 1.62
N ALA A 90 15.11 -7.14 0.48
CA ALA A 90 16.40 -6.44 0.38
C ALA A 90 16.26 -4.93 0.65
N ILE A 91 15.20 -4.27 0.14
CA ILE A 91 14.88 -2.87 0.45
C ILE A 91 14.65 -2.69 1.96
N ALA A 92 13.85 -3.56 2.58
CA ALA A 92 13.56 -3.51 4.01
C ALA A 92 14.82 -3.62 4.86
N ARG A 93 15.72 -4.55 4.50
CA ARG A 93 17.00 -4.72 5.19
C ARG A 93 17.93 -3.53 4.98
N ALA A 94 17.98 -2.95 3.77
CA ALA A 94 18.73 -1.73 3.50
C ALA A 94 18.18 -0.51 4.28
N ALA A 95 16.89 -0.51 4.59
CA ALA A 95 16.25 0.46 5.45
C ALA A 95 16.49 0.21 6.96
N GLY A 96 17.14 -0.89 7.33
CA GLY A 96 17.39 -1.26 8.72
C GLY A 96 16.17 -1.83 9.44
N CYS A 97 15.15 -2.32 8.71
CA CYS A 97 14.00 -2.96 9.31
C CYS A 97 14.43 -4.25 10.02
N PRO A 98 14.10 -4.41 11.32
CA PRO A 98 14.49 -5.61 12.04
C PRO A 98 13.64 -6.81 11.57
N PRO A 99 14.22 -8.04 11.48
CA PRO A 99 13.52 -9.22 10.97
C PRO A 99 12.18 -9.50 11.65
N GLU A 100 12.07 -9.26 12.96
CA GLU A 100 10.85 -9.48 13.73
C GLU A 100 9.71 -8.47 13.44
N ARG A 101 9.92 -7.52 12.52
CA ARG A 101 8.93 -6.58 12.00
C ARG A 101 8.84 -6.57 10.47
N LEU A 102 9.49 -7.52 9.81
CA LEU A 102 9.50 -7.66 8.36
C LEU A 102 8.64 -8.86 7.94
N ILE A 103 7.62 -8.58 7.13
CA ILE A 103 6.64 -9.54 6.64
C ILE A 103 6.92 -9.83 5.16
N PHE A 104 6.83 -11.10 4.75
CA PHE A 104 7.03 -11.52 3.36
C PHE A 104 5.81 -12.26 2.80
N ASP A 105 5.15 -11.65 1.81
CA ASP A 105 3.77 -11.94 1.41
C ASP A 105 3.58 -12.32 -0.06
N SER A 106 4.68 -12.58 -0.78
CA SER A 106 4.62 -13.06 -2.16
C SER A 106 3.80 -14.36 -2.28
N PRO A 107 2.91 -14.52 -3.26
CA PRO A 107 2.21 -15.79 -3.51
C PRO A 107 3.08 -16.83 -4.23
N ALA A 108 4.30 -16.46 -4.63
CA ALA A 108 5.15 -17.26 -5.50
C ALA A 108 6.57 -17.39 -4.92
N LYS A 109 6.68 -17.57 -3.60
CA LYS A 109 7.98 -17.71 -2.92
C LYS A 109 8.69 -18.96 -3.41
N THR A 110 9.97 -18.84 -3.74
CA THR A 110 10.85 -19.96 -4.09
C THR A 110 11.38 -20.65 -2.83
N ASP A 111 11.88 -21.88 -2.96
CA ASP A 111 12.46 -22.61 -1.82
C ASP A 111 13.68 -21.88 -1.23
N GLU A 112 14.47 -21.19 -2.06
CA GLU A 112 15.59 -20.36 -1.61
C GLU A 112 15.11 -19.17 -0.78
N GLU A 113 14.07 -18.47 -1.23
CA GLU A 113 13.49 -17.34 -0.50
C GLU A 113 12.82 -17.79 0.81
N LEU A 114 12.13 -18.93 0.80
CA LEU A 114 11.53 -19.54 2.00
C LEU A 114 12.61 -19.92 3.02
N ALA A 115 13.68 -20.60 2.58
CA ALA A 115 14.81 -20.94 3.44
C ALA A 115 15.49 -19.69 4.01
N GLY A 116 15.69 -18.66 3.17
CA GLY A 116 16.24 -17.38 3.59
C GLY A 116 15.36 -16.68 4.63
N ALA A 117 14.04 -16.64 4.42
CA ALA A 117 13.10 -16.05 5.36
C ALA A 117 13.05 -16.79 6.70
N LEU A 118 13.06 -18.13 6.68
CA LEU A 118 13.17 -18.96 7.88
C LEU A 118 14.46 -18.68 8.65
N ALA A 119 15.60 -18.60 7.95
CA ALA A 119 16.90 -18.33 8.56
C ALA A 119 16.99 -16.92 9.16
N LEU A 120 16.39 -15.93 8.52
CA LEU A 120 16.36 -14.54 9.00
C LEU A 120 15.36 -14.34 10.16
N GLY A 121 14.39 -15.23 10.33
CA GLY A 121 13.34 -15.09 11.34
C GLY A 121 12.25 -14.09 10.95
N LEU A 122 11.90 -14.04 9.65
CA LEU A 122 10.86 -13.15 9.15
C LEU A 122 9.46 -13.61 9.57
N TRP A 123 8.49 -12.71 9.41
CA TRP A 123 7.08 -13.10 9.34
C TRP A 123 6.76 -13.56 7.91
N LEU A 124 6.04 -14.67 7.80
CA LEU A 124 5.68 -15.29 6.52
C LEU A 124 4.20 -15.59 6.50
N ASN A 125 3.49 -15.14 5.47
CA ASN A 125 2.15 -15.63 5.18
C ASN A 125 2.24 -16.64 4.04
N ALA A 126 2.07 -17.93 4.37
CA ALA A 126 2.01 -18.99 3.37
C ALA A 126 0.75 -18.79 2.50
N ASP A 127 0.92 -18.73 1.18
CA ASP A 127 -0.19 -18.42 0.27
C ASP A 127 -1.02 -19.67 -0.10
N SER A 128 -0.41 -20.86 -0.01
CA SER A 128 -1.02 -22.13 -0.40
C SER A 128 -0.59 -23.29 0.49
N GLU A 129 -1.32 -24.42 0.41
CA GLU A 129 -0.90 -25.66 1.08
C GLU A 129 0.44 -26.19 0.53
N ASP A 130 0.70 -26.01 -0.76
CA ASP A 130 1.98 -26.42 -1.35
C ASP A 130 3.15 -25.66 -0.71
N GLU A 131 2.98 -24.35 -0.47
CA GLU A 131 3.96 -23.55 0.28
C GLU A 131 4.12 -24.02 1.73
N LEU A 132 3.04 -24.42 2.41
CA LEU A 132 3.14 -25.01 3.76
C LEU A 132 3.97 -26.30 3.77
N ARG A 133 3.78 -27.18 2.78
CA ARG A 133 4.58 -28.41 2.66
C ARG A 133 6.05 -28.13 2.37
N ARG A 134 6.34 -27.11 1.54
CA ARG A 134 7.71 -26.65 1.27
C ARG A 134 8.37 -26.04 2.50
N LEU A 135 7.64 -25.23 3.27
CA LEU A 135 8.11 -24.73 4.57
C LEU A 135 8.42 -25.86 5.54
N GLU A 136 7.55 -26.88 5.63
CA GLU A 136 7.77 -28.06 6.46
C GLU A 136 9.03 -28.83 6.05
N SER A 137 9.24 -29.07 4.75
CA SER A 137 10.43 -29.75 4.24
C SER A 137 11.73 -28.96 4.48
N LEU A 138 11.63 -27.62 4.53
CA LEU A 138 12.72 -26.70 4.86
C LEU A 138 12.94 -26.53 6.38
N GLY A 139 12.17 -27.22 7.23
CA GLY A 139 12.38 -27.25 8.68
C GLY A 139 11.64 -26.15 9.46
N ALA A 140 10.55 -25.62 8.90
CA ALA A 140 9.62 -24.77 9.63
C ALA A 140 9.14 -25.46 10.92
N ARG A 141 9.12 -24.70 12.02
CA ARG A 141 8.74 -25.18 13.34
C ARG A 141 8.09 -24.06 14.14
N ARG A 142 7.17 -24.42 15.04
CA ARG A 142 6.41 -23.46 15.85
C ARG A 142 7.33 -22.58 16.71
N GLU A 143 8.32 -23.18 17.36
CA GLU A 143 9.31 -22.50 18.21
C GLU A 143 10.53 -22.02 17.40
N GLY A 144 10.33 -21.78 16.10
CA GLY A 144 11.37 -21.28 15.19
C GLY A 144 11.59 -19.78 15.34
N PRO A 145 12.66 -19.24 14.72
CA PRO A 145 12.87 -17.80 14.68
C PRO A 145 11.83 -17.06 13.82
N ALA A 146 11.30 -17.73 12.79
CA ALA A 146 10.30 -17.16 11.89
C ALA A 146 8.87 -17.35 12.42
N ARG A 147 8.00 -16.38 12.13
CA ARG A 147 6.57 -16.44 12.45
C ARG A 147 5.80 -16.79 11.21
N ILE A 148 5.13 -17.92 11.24
CA ILE A 148 4.49 -18.48 10.05
C ILE A 148 2.98 -18.39 10.22
N GLY A 149 2.34 -17.69 9.30
CA GLY A 149 0.90 -17.59 9.15
C GLY A 149 0.42 -18.26 7.87
N LEU A 150 -0.89 -18.37 7.75
CA LEU A 150 -1.56 -18.82 6.54
C LEU A 150 -2.43 -17.69 5.99
N ARG A 151 -2.22 -17.33 4.73
CA ARG A 151 -3.07 -16.39 4.04
C ARG A 151 -4.39 -17.05 3.68
N VAL A 152 -5.49 -16.45 4.10
CA VAL A 152 -6.84 -16.95 3.90
C VAL A 152 -7.68 -15.97 3.10
N ASN A 153 -8.54 -16.53 2.26
CA ASN A 153 -9.52 -15.81 1.48
C ASN A 153 -10.92 -16.15 2.03
N PRO A 154 -11.63 -15.17 2.61
CA PRO A 154 -12.94 -15.41 3.23
C PRO A 154 -14.06 -15.64 2.23
N GLN A 155 -13.84 -15.39 0.93
CA GLN A 155 -14.80 -15.63 -0.18
C GLN A 155 -16.19 -15.00 0.04
N LEU A 156 -16.25 -13.80 0.64
CA LEU A 156 -17.50 -13.12 0.98
C LEU A 156 -18.15 -12.47 -0.26
N ARG A 157 -17.53 -11.40 -0.76
CA ARG A 157 -17.91 -10.62 -1.95
C ARG A 157 -16.69 -9.81 -2.44
N GLU A 158 -16.66 -9.48 -3.72
CA GLU A 158 -15.57 -8.67 -4.31
C GLU A 158 -15.79 -7.18 -4.06
N GLY A 159 -14.70 -6.42 -3.96
CA GLY A 159 -14.73 -4.95 -3.94
C GLY A 159 -15.18 -4.38 -5.30
N THR A 160 -15.44 -3.08 -5.36
CA THR A 160 -16.00 -2.45 -6.58
C THR A 160 -15.02 -2.40 -7.75
N ILE A 161 -13.72 -2.61 -7.50
CA ILE A 161 -12.66 -2.65 -8.51
C ILE A 161 -12.09 -4.07 -8.59
N ALA A 162 -12.44 -4.80 -9.66
CA ALA A 162 -12.06 -6.20 -9.83
C ALA A 162 -10.53 -6.44 -9.79
N MET A 163 -9.72 -5.50 -10.29
CA MET A 163 -8.26 -5.63 -10.31
C MET A 163 -7.63 -5.57 -8.91
N THR A 164 -8.30 -4.94 -7.95
CA THR A 164 -7.85 -4.83 -6.55
C THR A 164 -8.63 -5.76 -5.62
N ALA A 165 -9.55 -6.57 -6.16
CA ALA A 165 -10.27 -7.58 -5.40
C ALA A 165 -9.38 -8.81 -5.19
N THR A 166 -9.03 -9.08 -3.94
CA THR A 166 -8.22 -10.25 -3.55
C THR A 166 -9.03 -11.32 -2.83
N ALA A 167 -10.26 -11.01 -2.40
CA ALA A 167 -11.16 -11.89 -1.64
C ALA A 167 -12.27 -12.58 -2.46
N GLY A 168 -12.09 -12.69 -3.78
CA GLY A 168 -13.04 -13.32 -4.71
C GLY A 168 -12.84 -14.83 -4.89
N ARG A 169 -13.85 -15.52 -5.44
CA ARG A 169 -13.70 -16.91 -5.91
C ARG A 169 -12.80 -16.93 -7.15
N GLY A 170 -11.83 -17.83 -7.18
CA GLY A 170 -10.82 -17.86 -8.26
C GLY A 170 -9.70 -16.82 -8.11
N SER A 171 -9.65 -16.10 -6.97
CA SER A 171 -8.47 -15.33 -6.58
C SER A 171 -7.26 -16.26 -6.53
N LYS A 172 -6.11 -15.75 -6.99
CA LYS A 172 -4.83 -16.46 -6.94
C LYS A 172 -4.16 -16.41 -5.56
N PHE A 173 -4.76 -15.72 -4.60
CA PHE A 173 -4.17 -15.44 -3.30
C PHE A 173 -4.90 -16.18 -2.17
N GLY A 174 -4.11 -16.80 -1.31
CA GLY A 174 -4.56 -17.49 -0.11
C GLY A 174 -5.42 -18.73 -0.40
N VAL A 175 -5.60 -19.53 0.65
CA VAL A 175 -6.53 -20.66 0.64
C VAL A 175 -7.93 -20.19 1.04
N PRO A 176 -9.01 -20.88 0.62
CA PRO A 176 -10.34 -20.61 1.17
C PRO A 176 -10.34 -20.68 2.70
N LEU A 177 -10.97 -19.71 3.37
CA LEU A 177 -11.04 -19.68 4.83
C LEU A 177 -11.66 -20.96 5.43
N ALA A 178 -12.59 -21.57 4.71
CA ALA A 178 -13.22 -22.84 5.10
C ALA A 178 -12.22 -24.01 5.21
N ASP A 179 -11.11 -23.96 4.47
CA ASP A 179 -10.08 -25.00 4.47
C ASP A 179 -9.04 -24.79 5.59
N ALA A 180 -8.93 -23.57 6.11
CA ALA A 180 -7.94 -23.20 7.12
C ALA A 180 -7.95 -24.10 8.37
N PRO A 181 -9.10 -24.46 8.98
CA PRO A 181 -9.11 -25.35 10.13
C PRO A 181 -8.41 -26.70 9.90
N ALA A 182 -8.55 -27.28 8.70
CA ALA A 182 -7.92 -28.55 8.36
C ALA A 182 -6.41 -28.40 8.16
N LEU A 183 -5.99 -27.31 7.51
CA LEU A 183 -4.59 -26.98 7.27
C LEU A 183 -3.85 -26.66 8.57
N LEU A 184 -4.46 -25.88 9.47
CA LEU A 184 -3.90 -25.56 10.79
C LEU A 184 -3.66 -26.82 11.64
N ARG A 185 -4.56 -27.81 11.56
CA ARG A 185 -4.37 -29.12 12.24
C ARG A 185 -3.22 -29.93 11.62
N ARG A 186 -3.02 -29.83 10.30
CA ARG A 186 -1.96 -30.55 9.58
C ARG A 186 -0.59 -29.91 9.80
N HIS A 187 -0.53 -28.59 9.81
CA HIS A 187 0.70 -27.80 9.88
C HIS A 187 0.77 -27.02 11.20
N GLY A 188 1.04 -27.74 12.31
CA GLY A 188 1.02 -27.18 13.67
C GLY A 188 2.09 -26.11 13.97
N PHE A 189 2.95 -25.77 13.01
CA PHE A 189 3.89 -24.65 13.08
C PHE A 189 3.27 -23.31 12.67
N VAL A 190 2.07 -23.30 12.07
CA VAL A 190 1.35 -22.09 11.73
C VAL A 190 0.75 -21.47 13.00
N THR A 191 1.08 -20.20 13.26
CA THR A 191 0.74 -19.48 14.50
C THR A 191 -0.14 -18.25 14.28
N GLY A 192 -0.49 -17.94 13.03
CA GLY A 192 -1.37 -16.82 12.70
C GLY A 192 -2.10 -16.99 11.39
N LEU A 193 -3.00 -16.04 11.12
CA LEU A 193 -3.70 -15.91 9.84
C LEU A 193 -3.46 -14.52 9.27
N HIS A 194 -3.46 -14.46 7.94
CA HIS A 194 -3.52 -13.20 7.21
C HIS A 194 -4.75 -13.17 6.32
N VAL A 195 -5.52 -12.08 6.42
CA VAL A 195 -6.63 -11.79 5.50
C VAL A 195 -6.41 -10.43 4.83
N HIS A 196 -6.40 -10.43 3.49
CA HIS A 196 -6.42 -9.21 2.70
C HIS A 196 -7.69 -9.16 1.85
N ALA A 197 -8.64 -8.33 2.26
CA ALA A 197 -9.93 -8.22 1.59
C ALA A 197 -9.87 -7.49 0.23
N GLY A 198 -8.92 -6.55 0.08
CA GLY A 198 -8.67 -5.83 -1.17
C GLY A 198 -8.00 -4.47 -0.95
N SER A 199 -8.04 -3.61 -1.96
CA SER A 199 -7.50 -2.23 -1.91
C SER A 199 -8.58 -1.18 -2.19
N GLN A 200 -8.31 -0.22 -3.07
CA GLN A 200 -9.29 0.80 -3.48
C GLN A 200 -10.60 0.15 -3.91
N GLY A 201 -11.72 0.73 -3.49
CA GLY A 201 -13.06 0.20 -3.77
C GLY A 201 -13.58 -0.81 -2.73
N CYS A 202 -12.86 -1.03 -1.64
CA CYS A 202 -13.35 -1.78 -0.48
C CYS A 202 -14.01 -0.84 0.53
N ASP A 203 -15.26 -1.14 0.90
CA ASP A 203 -15.95 -0.44 1.98
C ASP A 203 -15.55 -0.98 3.36
N LEU A 204 -15.85 -0.20 4.40
CA LEU A 204 -15.51 -0.55 5.78
C LEU A 204 -16.18 -1.86 6.23
N ALA A 205 -17.40 -2.13 5.78
CA ALA A 205 -18.14 -3.33 6.14
C ALA A 205 -17.47 -4.60 5.61
N LEU A 206 -16.98 -4.58 4.37
CA LEU A 206 -16.25 -5.69 3.77
C LEU A 206 -14.94 -5.97 4.53
N LEU A 207 -14.18 -4.93 4.90
CA LEU A 207 -12.97 -5.11 5.70
C LEU A 207 -13.28 -5.71 7.08
N GLN A 208 -14.35 -5.23 7.73
CA GLN A 208 -14.80 -5.71 9.03
C GLN A 208 -15.23 -7.19 8.96
N GLU A 209 -16.08 -7.55 7.99
CA GLU A 209 -16.57 -8.93 7.84
C GLU A 209 -15.43 -9.91 7.56
N ALA A 210 -14.49 -9.54 6.69
CA ALA A 210 -13.33 -10.36 6.37
C ALA A 210 -12.43 -10.60 7.59
N ALA A 211 -12.13 -9.55 8.34
CA ALA A 211 -11.34 -9.63 9.57
C ALA A 211 -12.06 -10.44 10.65
N ALA A 212 -13.36 -10.22 10.87
CA ALA A 212 -14.15 -10.96 11.85
C ALA A 212 -14.22 -12.47 11.54
N ALA A 213 -14.36 -12.84 10.27
CA ALA A 213 -14.36 -14.24 9.85
C ALA A 213 -13.00 -14.93 10.12
N ALA A 214 -11.89 -14.27 9.78
CA ALA A 214 -10.56 -14.78 10.08
C ALA A 214 -10.29 -14.83 11.59
N ALA A 215 -10.72 -13.81 12.34
CA ALA A 215 -10.58 -13.74 13.79
C ALA A 215 -11.32 -14.88 14.51
N ALA A 216 -12.50 -15.27 14.02
CA ALA A 216 -13.24 -16.41 14.58
C ALA A 216 -12.46 -17.73 14.44
N VAL A 217 -11.81 -17.96 13.29
CA VAL A 217 -10.94 -19.14 13.10
C VAL A 217 -9.69 -19.05 13.97
N ALA A 218 -9.07 -17.87 14.04
CA ALA A 218 -7.90 -17.63 14.89
C ALA A 218 -8.19 -17.87 16.38
N GLU A 219 -9.37 -17.46 16.87
CA GLU A 219 -9.81 -17.73 18.24
C GLU A 219 -10.04 -19.23 18.48
N ALA A 220 -10.73 -19.92 17.56
CA ALA A 220 -11.05 -21.34 17.70
C ALA A 220 -9.81 -22.26 17.69
N HIS A 221 -8.70 -21.78 17.12
CA HIS A 221 -7.44 -22.51 17.01
C HIS A 221 -6.32 -21.94 17.89
N ASP A 222 -6.62 -20.99 18.78
CA ASP A 222 -5.68 -20.35 19.70
C ASP A 222 -4.41 -19.83 18.99
N LEU A 223 -4.62 -19.12 17.88
CA LEU A 223 -3.54 -18.51 17.12
C LEU A 223 -3.02 -17.24 17.82
N GLU A 224 -1.72 -17.03 17.71
CA GLU A 224 -0.96 -16.00 18.44
C GLU A 224 -1.15 -14.60 17.86
N TRP A 225 -1.44 -14.51 16.56
CA TRP A 225 -1.59 -13.23 15.87
C TRP A 225 -2.58 -13.31 14.70
N LEU A 226 -3.11 -12.15 14.33
CA LEU A 226 -3.99 -11.97 13.18
C LEU A 226 -3.53 -10.75 12.40
N ASP A 227 -3.21 -10.97 11.13
CA ASP A 227 -2.97 -9.92 10.16
C ASP A 227 -4.26 -9.60 9.40
N VAL A 228 -4.75 -8.38 9.55
CA VAL A 228 -5.98 -7.90 8.91
C VAL A 228 -5.69 -7.19 7.57
N GLY A 229 -4.44 -7.25 7.10
CA GLY A 229 -3.97 -6.69 5.85
C GLY A 229 -4.10 -5.16 5.83
N GLY A 230 -4.21 -4.60 4.62
CA GLY A 230 -4.56 -3.21 4.40
C GLY A 230 -5.93 -3.04 3.75
N GLY A 231 -6.04 -2.03 2.88
CA GLY A 231 -7.20 -1.88 2.00
C GLY A 231 -8.04 -0.64 2.20
N ILE A 232 -7.62 0.25 3.09
CA ILE A 232 -8.29 1.54 3.27
C ILE A 232 -8.19 2.34 1.96
N PRO A 233 -9.33 2.78 1.39
CA PRO A 233 -9.35 3.59 0.19
C PRO A 233 -8.77 4.97 0.43
N VAL A 234 -8.41 5.66 -0.64
CA VAL A 234 -7.93 7.05 -0.61
C VAL A 234 -8.63 7.89 -1.64
N ARG A 235 -8.54 9.20 -1.48
CA ARG A 235 -9.09 10.18 -2.40
C ARG A 235 -8.00 10.69 -3.34
N TYR A 236 -8.13 10.45 -4.63
CA TYR A 236 -7.22 10.97 -5.66
C TYR A 236 -7.73 12.28 -6.27
N THR A 237 -9.05 12.42 -6.36
CA THR A 237 -9.74 13.59 -6.92
C THR A 237 -10.89 14.04 -6.02
N GLU A 238 -11.45 15.21 -6.29
CA GLU A 238 -12.67 15.67 -5.59
C GLU A 238 -13.91 14.83 -5.89
N ALA A 239 -13.92 14.08 -6.99
CA ALA A 239 -15.05 13.22 -7.32
C ALA A 239 -15.07 11.92 -6.50
N ASP A 240 -13.94 11.49 -5.94
CA ASP A 240 -13.90 10.25 -5.15
C ASP A 240 -14.60 10.46 -3.80
N ALA A 241 -15.23 9.39 -3.32
CA ALA A 241 -15.85 9.36 -2.00
C ALA A 241 -14.80 9.56 -0.89
N GLU A 242 -15.22 10.22 0.20
CA GLU A 242 -14.36 10.42 1.35
C GLU A 242 -14.05 9.06 2.02
N PRO A 243 -12.77 8.72 2.23
CA PRO A 243 -12.41 7.46 2.88
C PRO A 243 -12.74 7.50 4.37
N PHE A 244 -13.01 6.33 4.96
CA PHE A 244 -13.12 6.21 6.41
C PHE A 244 -11.73 6.33 7.06
N SER A 245 -11.69 6.82 8.31
CA SER A 245 -10.44 7.05 9.04
C SER A 245 -9.85 5.77 9.65
N PHE A 246 -8.58 5.82 10.07
CA PHE A 246 -7.95 4.73 10.81
C PHE A 246 -8.68 4.42 12.12
N ALA A 247 -9.19 5.45 12.81
CA ALA A 247 -9.99 5.30 14.01
C ALA A 247 -11.32 4.59 13.72
N ALA A 248 -12.02 4.95 12.64
CA ALA A 248 -13.25 4.26 12.23
C ALA A 248 -12.99 2.80 11.86
N TRP A 249 -11.85 2.51 11.22
CA TRP A 249 -11.44 1.14 10.91
C TRP A 249 -11.16 0.33 12.19
N ALA A 250 -10.35 0.87 13.10
CA ALA A 250 -10.06 0.22 14.37
C ALA A 250 -11.32 -0.02 15.22
N GLU A 251 -12.23 0.95 15.28
CA GLU A 251 -13.51 0.83 15.98
C GLU A 251 -14.36 -0.30 15.39
N ALA A 252 -14.46 -0.38 14.06
CA ALA A 252 -15.18 -1.47 13.40
C ALA A 252 -14.56 -2.84 13.69
N LEU A 253 -13.23 -2.91 13.69
CA LEU A 253 -12.50 -4.14 14.02
C LEU A 253 -12.58 -4.50 15.51
N SER A 254 -12.87 -3.56 16.41
CA SER A 254 -12.92 -3.81 17.86
C SER A 254 -13.96 -4.84 18.30
N THR A 255 -14.94 -5.12 17.45
CA THR A 255 -15.99 -6.11 17.70
C THR A 255 -15.57 -7.55 17.39
N MET A 256 -14.40 -7.76 16.76
CA MET A 256 -13.93 -9.09 16.38
C MET A 256 -13.35 -9.88 17.57
N PRO A 257 -13.45 -11.23 17.57
CA PRO A 257 -12.84 -12.06 18.60
C PRO A 257 -11.34 -11.81 18.74
N GLY A 258 -10.87 -11.68 19.99
CA GLY A 258 -9.45 -11.51 20.30
C GLY A 258 -8.91 -10.09 20.18
N TRP A 259 -9.73 -9.09 19.84
CA TRP A 259 -9.32 -7.68 19.88
C TRP A 259 -8.70 -7.32 21.25
N GLY A 260 -7.52 -6.69 21.24
CA GLY A 260 -6.77 -6.32 22.44
C GLY A 260 -6.16 -7.48 23.25
N ARG A 261 -6.38 -8.74 22.85
CA ARG A 261 -5.78 -9.94 23.46
C ARG A 261 -4.80 -10.64 22.54
N ARG A 262 -5.10 -10.64 21.24
CA ARG A 262 -4.28 -11.23 20.18
C ARG A 262 -3.48 -10.12 19.52
N ARG A 263 -2.21 -10.40 19.22
CA ARG A 263 -1.37 -9.45 18.50
C ARG A 263 -1.95 -9.22 17.10
N LEU A 264 -2.18 -7.96 16.77
CA LEU A 264 -2.68 -7.58 15.45
C LEU A 264 -1.55 -7.14 14.54
N VAL A 265 -1.76 -7.30 13.25
CA VAL A 265 -0.89 -6.79 12.19
C VAL A 265 -1.75 -6.07 11.15
N THR A 266 -1.24 -4.96 10.61
CA THR A 266 -1.86 -4.24 9.49
C THR A 266 -0.83 -3.97 8.40
N GLU A 267 -1.21 -4.09 7.13
CA GLU A 267 -0.32 -3.93 5.97
C GLU A 267 -0.79 -2.76 5.07
N LEU A 268 -0.64 -1.53 5.56
CA LEU A 268 -1.09 -0.34 4.81
C LEU A 268 0.03 0.20 3.93
N GLY A 269 -0.29 0.46 2.66
CA GLY A 269 0.63 1.15 1.74
C GLY A 269 0.00 2.44 1.22
N ARG A 270 -1.00 2.29 0.35
CA ARG A 270 -1.70 3.42 -0.30
C ARG A 270 -2.24 4.44 0.71
N ALA A 271 -2.89 3.99 1.79
CA ALA A 271 -3.48 4.89 2.77
C ALA A 271 -2.46 5.71 3.58
N LEU A 272 -1.19 5.30 3.58
CA LEU A 272 -0.10 6.02 4.24
C LEU A 272 0.65 6.93 3.26
N HIS A 273 0.86 6.48 2.02
CA HIS A 273 1.63 7.23 1.02
C HIS A 273 0.79 8.20 0.17
N ALA A 274 -0.45 7.85 -0.15
CA ALA A 274 -1.31 8.73 -0.95
C ALA A 274 -1.62 9.99 -0.14
N GLY A 275 -1.51 11.14 -0.81
CA GLY A 275 -1.60 12.46 -0.16
C GLY A 275 -0.30 12.95 0.45
N CYS A 276 0.77 12.15 0.47
CA CYS A 276 2.10 12.53 0.98
C CYS A 276 3.11 12.81 -0.14
N GLY A 277 2.66 13.04 -1.37
CA GLY A 277 3.58 13.35 -2.46
C GLY A 277 2.95 14.04 -3.65
N TRP A 278 3.82 14.69 -4.43
CA TRP A 278 3.47 15.43 -5.63
C TRP A 278 4.41 15.03 -6.76
N ALA A 279 3.88 15.02 -7.98
CA ALA A 279 4.67 14.93 -9.18
C ALA A 279 4.63 16.27 -9.90
N LEU A 280 5.80 16.82 -10.19
CA LEU A 280 5.97 18.08 -10.90
C LEU A 280 6.59 17.82 -12.26
N SER A 281 6.12 18.54 -13.27
CA SER A 281 6.67 18.50 -14.62
C SER A 281 6.70 19.88 -15.24
N ARG A 282 7.71 20.12 -16.09
CA ARG A 282 7.69 21.25 -17.01
C ARG A 282 6.78 20.94 -18.19
N ILE A 283 6.06 21.95 -18.65
CA ILE A 283 5.42 21.93 -19.96
C ILE A 283 6.51 22.29 -20.98
N GLU A 284 6.85 21.34 -21.85
CA GLU A 284 7.87 21.53 -22.89
C GLU A 284 7.28 22.27 -24.10
N GLY A 285 6.04 21.95 -24.42
CA GLY A 285 5.35 22.55 -25.55
C GLY A 285 3.86 22.32 -25.47
N VAL A 286 3.12 23.20 -26.15
CA VAL A 286 1.69 23.08 -26.36
C VAL A 286 1.46 23.07 -27.86
N LYS A 287 0.80 22.02 -28.36
CA LYS A 287 0.46 21.87 -29.78
C LYS A 287 -1.05 21.88 -29.96
N GLU A 288 -1.47 22.41 -31.10
CA GLU A 288 -2.85 22.35 -31.57
C GLU A 288 -2.86 21.60 -32.88
N VAL A 289 -3.59 20.48 -32.93
CA VAL A 289 -3.72 19.63 -34.12
C VAL A 289 -5.19 19.26 -34.24
N ASP A 290 -5.79 19.56 -35.40
CA ASP A 290 -7.21 19.28 -35.69
C ASP A 290 -8.18 19.79 -34.60
N GLY A 291 -7.91 20.96 -34.04
CA GLY A 291 -8.71 21.58 -32.98
C GLY A 291 -8.49 20.98 -31.58
N VAL A 292 -7.58 20.03 -31.43
CA VAL A 292 -7.21 19.42 -30.14
C VAL A 292 -5.95 20.07 -29.60
N THR A 293 -6.06 20.71 -28.43
CA THR A 293 -4.90 21.25 -27.69
C THR A 293 -4.27 20.15 -26.85
N THR A 294 -2.95 20.00 -26.91
CA THR A 294 -2.19 19.04 -26.09
C THR A 294 -0.93 19.70 -25.53
N ALA A 295 -0.81 19.72 -24.21
CA ALA A 295 0.43 20.03 -23.51
C ALA A 295 1.29 18.76 -23.39
N VAL A 296 2.57 18.88 -23.74
CA VAL A 296 3.55 17.79 -23.62
C VAL A 296 4.44 18.05 -22.42
N VAL A 297 4.53 17.06 -21.52
CA VAL A 297 5.26 17.12 -20.26
C VAL A 297 6.27 15.98 -20.13
N HIS A 298 7.07 16.01 -19.07
CA HIS A 298 8.11 15.02 -18.76
C HIS A 298 7.69 14.00 -17.68
N LEU A 299 6.39 13.84 -17.47
CA LEU A 299 5.79 12.79 -16.65
C LEU A 299 4.86 11.97 -17.55
N GLY A 300 4.98 10.65 -17.54
CA GLY A 300 4.19 9.77 -18.40
C GLY A 300 3.93 8.40 -17.80
N ALA A 301 3.68 7.43 -18.67
CA ALA A 301 3.38 6.04 -18.35
C ALA A 301 4.55 5.31 -17.64
N ASP A 302 5.77 5.82 -17.76
CA ASP A 302 6.96 5.36 -17.05
C ASP A 302 6.88 5.62 -15.54
N LEU A 303 6.25 6.71 -15.13
CA LEU A 303 6.10 7.09 -13.72
C LEU A 303 4.68 6.86 -13.19
N LEU A 304 3.67 6.96 -14.05
CA LEU A 304 2.26 6.79 -13.72
C LEU A 304 1.64 5.67 -14.57
N PRO A 305 2.16 4.43 -14.50
CA PRO A 305 1.71 3.33 -15.37
C PRO A 305 0.22 3.00 -15.19
N ARG A 306 -0.31 3.12 -13.97
CA ARG A 306 -1.75 2.89 -13.73
C ARG A 306 -2.63 3.85 -14.52
N ARG A 307 -2.19 5.11 -14.66
CA ARG A 307 -2.92 6.09 -15.46
C ARG A 307 -2.98 5.67 -16.93
N ALA A 308 -1.85 5.22 -17.46
CA ALA A 308 -1.76 4.78 -18.86
C ALA A 308 -2.54 3.48 -19.13
N TYR A 309 -2.50 2.50 -18.21
CA TYR A 309 -3.18 1.22 -18.39
C TYR A 309 -4.67 1.24 -18.04
N ARG A 310 -5.10 2.15 -17.17
CA ARG A 310 -6.49 2.25 -16.66
C ARG A 310 -6.95 3.71 -16.55
N PRO A 311 -7.02 4.46 -17.66
CA PRO A 311 -7.33 5.89 -17.64
C PRO A 311 -8.77 6.22 -17.18
N GLU A 312 -9.65 5.24 -17.03
CA GLU A 312 -11.02 5.46 -16.52
C GLU A 312 -11.16 5.16 -15.02
N GLN A 313 -10.12 4.61 -14.39
CA GLN A 313 -10.19 4.11 -13.00
C GLN A 313 -9.18 4.77 -12.07
N TRP A 314 -8.20 5.49 -12.62
CA TRP A 314 -7.08 6.03 -11.86
C TRP A 314 -6.72 7.44 -12.34
N ASP A 315 -7.58 8.40 -11.99
CA ASP A 315 -7.30 9.81 -12.18
C ASP A 315 -6.36 10.35 -11.11
N HIS A 316 -5.64 11.41 -11.45
CA HIS A 316 -4.92 12.24 -10.50
C HIS A 316 -5.36 13.67 -10.73
N GLU A 317 -5.46 14.45 -9.65
CA GLU A 317 -5.68 15.87 -9.78
C GLU A 317 -4.45 16.54 -10.41
N LEU A 318 -4.70 17.40 -11.41
CA LEU A 318 -3.67 18.11 -12.16
C LEU A 318 -3.86 19.61 -11.99
N TRP A 319 -2.77 20.30 -11.71
CA TRP A 319 -2.75 21.75 -11.54
C TRP A 319 -1.73 22.36 -12.50
N ILE A 320 -2.12 23.46 -13.15
CA ILE A 320 -1.17 24.31 -13.88
C ILE A 320 -0.66 25.36 -12.91
N LEU A 321 0.65 25.44 -12.77
CA LEU A 321 1.32 26.32 -11.82
C LEU A 321 1.98 27.50 -12.55
N ASP A 322 2.04 28.65 -11.89
CA ASP A 322 2.91 29.75 -12.31
C ASP A 322 4.39 29.47 -11.98
N PRO A 323 5.34 30.34 -12.39
CA PRO A 323 6.75 30.16 -12.07
C PRO A 323 7.07 30.12 -10.58
N ASP A 324 6.20 30.58 -9.69
CA ASP A 324 6.41 30.58 -8.24
C ASP A 324 5.68 29.42 -7.54
N GLY A 325 4.97 28.59 -8.30
CA GLY A 325 4.28 27.40 -7.81
C GLY A 325 2.83 27.64 -7.40
N HIS A 326 2.27 28.82 -7.67
CA HIS A 326 0.86 29.09 -7.37
C HIS A 326 -0.03 28.48 -8.46
N PRO A 327 -1.14 27.82 -8.08
CA PRO A 327 -2.16 27.39 -9.04
C PRO A 327 -2.68 28.56 -9.87
N ARG A 328 -2.87 28.32 -11.16
CA ARG A 328 -3.53 29.26 -12.07
C ARG A 328 -5.03 28.98 -12.14
N ASP A 329 -5.84 29.97 -11.76
CA ASP A 329 -7.30 29.93 -11.76
C ASP A 329 -7.95 30.41 -13.08
N GLU A 330 -7.16 30.80 -14.08
CA GLU A 330 -7.69 31.34 -15.35
C GLU A 330 -8.36 30.26 -16.21
N LEU A 331 -9.38 30.66 -16.98
CA LEU A 331 -10.23 29.82 -17.82
C LEU A 331 -9.41 28.83 -18.65
N GLN A 332 -9.46 27.55 -18.26
CA GLN A 332 -8.72 26.50 -18.93
C GLN A 332 -9.53 26.00 -20.12
N ARG A 333 -9.05 26.29 -21.33
CA ARG A 333 -9.49 25.59 -22.54
C ARG A 333 -9.28 24.07 -22.35
N PRO A 334 -10.16 23.21 -22.89
CA PRO A 334 -9.93 21.77 -22.88
C PRO A 334 -8.53 21.44 -23.44
N CYS A 335 -7.74 20.67 -22.69
CA CYS A 335 -6.35 20.42 -23.02
C CYS A 335 -5.97 19.01 -22.56
N ASN A 336 -5.42 18.22 -23.48
CA ASN A 336 -4.80 16.95 -23.13
C ASN A 336 -3.45 17.19 -22.45
N VAL A 337 -3.06 16.31 -21.55
CA VAL A 337 -1.71 16.27 -20.96
C VAL A 337 -1.04 14.97 -21.36
N ALA A 338 -0.05 15.05 -22.25
CA ALA A 338 0.68 13.91 -22.79
C ALA A 338 2.09 13.81 -22.19
N GLY A 339 2.56 12.59 -21.95
CA GLY A 339 3.93 12.32 -21.49
C GLY A 339 4.96 12.31 -22.63
N PRO A 340 6.24 12.00 -22.31
CA PRO A 340 7.36 12.12 -23.24
C PRO A 340 7.62 10.85 -24.08
N LEU A 341 6.93 9.75 -23.82
CA LEU A 341 7.23 8.45 -24.42
C LEU A 341 6.69 8.33 -25.83
N CYS A 342 7.39 7.56 -26.67
CA CYS A 342 6.93 7.16 -28.01
C CYS A 342 5.88 6.04 -27.92
N PHE A 343 4.83 6.27 -27.14
CA PHE A 343 3.73 5.35 -26.87
C PHE A 343 2.40 6.11 -26.95
N SER A 344 1.47 5.65 -27.79
CA SER A 344 0.19 6.37 -28.03
C SER A 344 -0.72 6.47 -26.81
N GLY A 345 -0.54 5.60 -25.82
CA GLY A 345 -1.26 5.64 -24.55
C GLY A 345 -0.60 6.52 -23.49
N ASP A 346 0.51 7.21 -23.79
CA ASP A 346 1.22 8.05 -22.83
C ASP A 346 0.52 9.39 -22.57
N PHE A 347 -0.60 9.32 -21.86
CA PHE A 347 -1.42 10.46 -21.49
C PHE A 347 -1.74 10.44 -20.00
N LEU A 348 -1.54 11.58 -19.36
CA LEU A 348 -1.96 11.82 -17.97
C LEU A 348 -3.40 12.34 -17.90
N ALA A 349 -3.87 13.06 -18.91
CA ALA A 349 -5.26 13.49 -19.03
C ALA A 349 -5.67 13.67 -20.51
N ARG A 350 -6.95 13.45 -20.79
CA ARG A 350 -7.62 13.61 -22.08
C ARG A 350 -8.92 14.36 -21.88
#